data_AF-A0A2D7JJH6-F1
#
_entry.id   AF-A0A2D7JJH6-F1
#
_cell.length_a   1.000
_cell.length_b   1.000
_cell.length_c   1.000
_cell.angle_alpha   90.00
_cell.angle_beta   90.00
_cell.angle_gamma   90.00
#
_symmetry.space_group_name_H-M   'P 1'
#
loop_
_entity.id
_entity.type
_entity.pdbx_description
1 polymer ?
#
loop_
_entity_poly.entity_id
_entity_poly.type
_entity_poly.pdbx_seq_one_letter_code
_entity_poly.pdbx_strand_id
1 'polypeptide(L)'
;NGVKNILHIYRLLEKLSHLDIPLLIHGEATDSEIDIFDREAVFIEKTLAPLRKSIPELRIVLEHITTQEGVDYVSASQHNLGATITPHHLLINRNNMFLNGIRPHYYCLPLAKREVHRLALVNAAISGNPKFFLGTDSAPHLDNVKENACGCAGIFCAPTALSCLAHIFEKNSALNNLEKFVSLNGAKYYGLPANSKYTRLSKVETPMKQLKSVSIGKNKVTVFDPGFSLLWQHENI
;
A
#
# COMPACT_ATOMS: atom_id res chain seq x y z
N ASN A 1 -11.24 -11.94 11.48
CA ASN A 1 -10.79 -11.37 12.76
C ASN A 1 -10.52 -9.90 12.57
N GLY A 2 -11.01 -9.04 13.44
CA GLY A 2 -10.92 -7.58 13.31
C GLY A 2 -12.04 -6.87 14.07
N VAL A 3 -11.98 -5.54 14.15
CA VAL A 3 -13.01 -4.71 14.78
C VAL A 3 -14.22 -4.64 13.84
N LYS A 4 -15.31 -5.32 14.18
CA LYS A 4 -16.55 -5.32 13.37
C LYS A 4 -17.37 -4.03 13.51
N ASN A 5 -17.30 -3.40 14.69
CA ASN A 5 -17.98 -2.15 14.97
C ASN A 5 -17.02 -1.22 15.71
N ILE A 6 -16.67 -0.10 15.07
CA ILE A 6 -15.71 0.87 15.61
C ILE A 6 -16.20 1.53 16.90
N LEU A 7 -17.52 1.58 17.11
CA LEU A 7 -18.13 2.13 18.33
C LEU A 7 -17.76 1.30 19.56
N HIS A 8 -17.51 -0.01 19.42
CA HIS A 8 -17.12 -0.86 20.54
C HIS A 8 -15.74 -0.52 21.10
N ILE A 9 -14.90 0.18 20.32
CA ILE A 9 -13.56 0.59 20.73
C ILE A 9 -13.45 2.10 20.89
N TYR A 10 -14.56 2.85 20.90
CA TYR A 10 -14.54 4.32 20.91
C TYR A 10 -13.70 4.91 22.05
N ARG A 11 -13.82 4.37 23.27
CA ARG A 11 -12.99 4.78 24.42
C ARG A 11 -11.49 4.54 24.22
N LEU A 12 -11.12 3.50 23.47
CA LEU A 12 -9.73 3.29 23.08
C LEU A 12 -9.29 4.36 22.08
N LEU A 13 -10.13 4.69 21.10
CA LEU A 13 -9.83 5.71 20.09
C LEU A 13 -9.65 7.10 20.70
N GLU A 14 -10.47 7.48 21.68
CA GLU A 14 -10.27 8.72 22.46
C GLU A 14 -8.91 8.73 23.17
N LYS A 15 -8.52 7.60 23.77
CA LYS A 15 -7.19 7.48 24.41
C LYS A 15 -6.05 7.57 23.40
N LEU A 16 -6.17 6.94 22.23
CA LEU A 16 -5.17 7.08 21.16
C LEU A 16 -5.02 8.54 20.73
N SER A 17 -6.14 9.25 20.56
CA SER A 17 -6.14 10.68 20.24
C SER A 17 -5.46 11.52 21.33
N HIS A 18 -5.78 11.28 22.61
CA HIS A 18 -5.19 12.03 23.73
C HIS A 18 -3.68 11.78 23.89
N LEU A 19 -3.22 10.57 23.55
CA LEU A 19 -1.80 10.18 23.65
C LEU A 19 -1.02 10.45 22.36
N ASP A 20 -1.65 11.08 21.36
CA ASP A 20 -1.10 11.31 20.02
C ASP A 20 -0.54 10.04 19.35
N ILE A 21 -1.23 8.91 19.54
CA ILE A 21 -0.89 7.63 18.91
C ILE A 21 -1.74 7.47 17.65
N PRO A 22 -1.15 7.37 16.44
CA PRO A 22 -1.91 7.26 15.22
C PRO A 22 -2.64 5.90 15.12
N LEU A 23 -3.89 5.94 14.65
CA LEU A 23 -4.67 4.75 14.31
C LEU A 23 -4.36 4.34 12.87
N LEU A 24 -3.87 3.11 12.68
CA LEU A 24 -3.61 2.53 11.35
C LEU A 24 -4.77 1.62 10.97
N ILE A 25 -5.37 1.84 9.79
CA ILE A 25 -6.62 1.20 9.41
C ILE A 25 -6.49 0.46 8.08
N HIS A 26 -6.74 -0.84 8.12
CA HIS A 26 -7.18 -1.58 6.94
C HIS A 26 -8.64 -1.23 6.67
N GLY A 27 -8.89 -0.37 5.69
CA GLY A 27 -10.18 0.29 5.50
C GLY A 27 -11.12 -0.42 4.53
N GLU A 28 -11.56 -1.64 4.85
CA GLU A 28 -12.59 -2.35 4.08
C GLU A 28 -13.83 -2.64 4.94
N ALA A 29 -15.01 -2.43 4.37
CA ALA A 29 -16.25 -2.90 4.97
C ALA A 29 -16.28 -4.44 4.99
N THR A 30 -16.85 -5.03 6.04
CA THR A 30 -16.83 -6.50 6.24
C THR A 30 -18.18 -7.18 6.04
N ASP A 31 -19.21 -6.42 5.67
CA ASP A 31 -20.53 -6.95 5.33
C ASP A 31 -20.42 -7.89 4.12
N SER A 32 -21.06 -9.06 4.20
CA SER A 32 -21.04 -10.06 3.13
C SER A 32 -21.78 -9.61 1.89
N GLU A 33 -22.74 -8.69 2.03
CA GLU A 33 -23.56 -8.19 0.92
C GLU A 33 -22.87 -7.08 0.12
N ILE A 34 -21.74 -6.54 0.63
CA ILE A 34 -20.95 -5.53 -0.09
C ILE A 34 -19.94 -6.24 -1.00
N ASP A 35 -20.02 -5.93 -2.29
CA ASP A 35 -19.08 -6.41 -3.29
C ASP A 35 -17.64 -6.06 -2.88
N ILE A 36 -16.75 -7.04 -3.02
CA ILE A 36 -15.36 -6.93 -2.56
C ILE A 36 -14.59 -5.75 -3.21
N PHE A 37 -15.00 -5.32 -4.42
CA PHE A 37 -14.40 -4.16 -5.07
C PHE A 37 -14.88 -2.81 -4.50
N ASP A 38 -16.03 -2.78 -3.82
CA ASP A 38 -16.66 -1.57 -3.27
C ASP A 38 -16.36 -1.35 -1.78
N ARG A 39 -15.82 -2.35 -1.09
CA ARG A 39 -15.59 -2.35 0.37
C ARG A 39 -14.78 -1.17 0.89
N GLU A 40 -13.77 -0.72 0.15
CA GLU A 40 -12.95 0.43 0.54
C GLU A 40 -13.75 1.74 0.50
N ALA A 41 -14.47 1.99 -0.59
CA ALA A 41 -15.30 3.19 -0.74
C ALA A 41 -16.42 3.23 0.32
N VAL A 42 -17.09 2.09 0.55
CA VAL A 42 -18.13 1.99 1.57
C VAL A 42 -17.56 2.18 2.98
N PHE A 43 -16.35 1.68 3.26
CA PHE A 43 -15.69 1.92 4.55
C PHE A 43 -15.43 3.41 4.78
N ILE A 44 -14.94 4.13 3.75
CA ILE A 44 -14.67 5.56 3.82
C ILE A 44 -15.93 6.32 4.20
N GLU A 45 -17.03 6.06 3.49
CA GLU A 45 -18.31 6.73 3.68
C GLU A 45 -18.94 6.40 5.04
N LYS A 46 -19.06 5.11 5.37
CA LYS A 46 -19.88 4.65 6.50
C LYS A 46 -19.13 4.58 7.83
N THR A 47 -17.79 4.53 7.80
CA THR A 47 -16.98 4.34 9.01
C THR A 47 -15.97 5.46 9.20
N LEU A 48 -15.08 5.68 8.23
CA LEU A 48 -13.97 6.62 8.39
C LEU A 48 -14.42 8.07 8.51
N ALA A 49 -15.32 8.52 7.63
CA ALA A 49 -15.81 9.89 7.66
C ALA A 49 -16.58 10.22 8.96
N PRO A 50 -17.51 9.37 9.45
CA PRO A 50 -18.11 9.55 10.76
C PRO A 50 -17.08 9.57 11.90
N LEU A 51 -16.12 8.64 11.91
CA LEU A 51 -15.08 8.60 12.94
C LEU A 51 -14.29 9.90 13.01
N ARG A 52 -13.84 10.41 11.86
CA ARG A 52 -13.06 11.66 11.78
C ARG A 52 -13.85 12.89 12.20
N LYS A 53 -15.18 12.87 12.02
CA LYS A 53 -16.06 13.92 12.55
C LYS A 53 -16.19 13.83 14.07
N SER A 54 -16.23 12.61 14.61
CA SER A 54 -16.41 12.37 16.05
C SER A 54 -15.14 12.60 16.88
N ILE A 55 -13.97 12.25 16.36
CA ILE A 55 -12.67 12.42 17.03
C ILE A 55 -11.69 13.14 16.07
N PRO A 56 -11.87 14.45 15.81
CA PRO A 56 -11.11 15.19 14.79
C PRO A 56 -9.59 15.25 15.05
N GLU A 57 -9.18 15.13 16.31
CA GLU A 57 -7.78 15.13 16.72
C GLU A 57 -7.09 13.76 16.55
N LEU A 58 -7.84 12.69 16.27
CA LEU A 58 -7.25 11.38 16.07
C LEU A 58 -6.50 11.35 14.72
N ARG A 59 -5.17 11.21 14.78
CA ARG A 59 -4.36 10.92 13.60
C ARG A 59 -4.67 9.52 13.07
N ILE A 60 -4.97 9.44 11.78
CA ILE A 60 -5.30 8.20 11.09
C ILE A 60 -4.43 8.01 9.86
N VAL A 61 -3.91 6.80 9.67
CA VAL A 61 -3.38 6.33 8.39
C VAL A 61 -4.37 5.35 7.80
N LEU A 62 -4.91 5.69 6.62
CA LEU A 62 -5.65 4.74 5.80
C LEU A 62 -4.62 3.90 5.05
N GLU A 63 -4.40 2.67 5.51
CA GLU A 63 -3.36 1.81 4.97
C GLU A 63 -3.72 1.36 3.55
N HIS A 64 -2.67 1.11 2.74
CA HIS A 64 -2.69 0.44 1.44
C HIS A 64 -3.93 0.78 0.58
N ILE A 65 -4.21 2.07 0.39
CA ILE A 65 -5.38 2.51 -0.40
C ILE A 65 -5.31 1.96 -1.83
N THR A 66 -6.47 1.61 -2.39
CA THR A 66 -6.57 0.95 -3.69
C THR A 66 -7.54 1.61 -4.67
N THR A 67 -8.30 2.60 -4.21
CA THR A 67 -9.36 3.26 -4.97
C THR A 67 -9.06 4.72 -5.28
N GLN A 68 -9.79 5.29 -6.24
CA GLN A 68 -9.70 6.72 -6.57
C GLN A 68 -10.37 7.53 -5.46
N GLU A 69 -11.47 7.00 -4.95
CA GLU A 69 -12.23 7.49 -3.81
C GLU A 69 -11.34 7.64 -2.57
N GLY A 70 -10.49 6.65 -2.29
CA GLY A 70 -9.47 6.71 -1.23
C GLY A 70 -8.46 7.84 -1.45
N VAL A 71 -7.94 7.99 -2.67
CA VAL A 71 -7.03 9.09 -3.05
C VAL A 71 -7.70 10.45 -2.87
N ASP A 72 -8.92 10.62 -3.38
CA ASP A 72 -9.65 11.88 -3.36
C ASP A 72 -10.01 12.28 -1.92
N TYR A 73 -10.45 11.31 -1.11
CA TYR A 73 -10.79 11.53 0.29
C TYR A 73 -9.58 11.98 1.12
N VAL A 74 -8.44 11.30 0.96
CA VAL A 74 -7.19 11.67 1.65
C VAL A 74 -6.68 13.02 1.16
N SER A 75 -6.74 13.28 -0.14
CA SER A 75 -6.30 14.55 -0.73
C SER A 75 -7.13 15.74 -0.20
N ALA A 76 -8.45 15.60 -0.14
CA ALA A 76 -9.39 16.63 0.32
C ALA A 76 -9.36 16.88 1.84
N SER A 77 -8.80 15.94 2.62
CA SER A 77 -8.70 16.10 4.08
C SER A 77 -7.92 17.34 4.51
N GLN A 78 -8.31 18.00 5.60
CA GLN A 78 -7.61 19.19 6.08
C GLN A 78 -6.41 18.84 6.98
N HIS A 79 -6.60 17.91 7.90
CA HIS A 79 -5.60 17.50 8.89
C HIS A 79 -5.80 16.04 9.31
N ASN A 80 -4.80 15.49 10.01
CA ASN A 80 -4.84 14.22 10.74
C ASN A 80 -5.19 12.97 9.92
N LEU A 81 -5.02 13.02 8.59
CA LEU A 81 -5.21 11.87 7.70
C LEU A 81 -4.02 11.74 6.75
N GLY A 82 -3.39 10.56 6.78
CA GLY A 82 -2.40 10.12 5.80
C GLY A 82 -2.84 8.80 5.17
N ALA A 83 -2.14 8.36 4.14
CA ALA A 83 -2.35 7.05 3.54
C ALA A 83 -1.04 6.44 3.04
N THR A 84 -0.93 5.13 3.18
CA THR A 84 0.14 4.37 2.54
C THR A 84 -0.31 3.84 1.20
N ILE A 85 0.62 3.79 0.23
CA ILE A 85 0.39 3.20 -1.08
C ILE A 85 1.46 2.14 -1.33
N THR A 86 1.01 0.94 -1.71
CA THR A 86 1.90 -0.19 -1.95
C THR A 86 2.55 -0.14 -3.34
N PRO A 87 3.77 -0.69 -3.53
CA PRO A 87 4.37 -0.82 -4.85
C PRO A 87 3.53 -1.66 -5.82
N HIS A 88 2.86 -2.70 -5.34
CA HIS A 88 2.07 -3.58 -6.21
C HIS A 88 0.81 -2.87 -6.70
N HIS A 89 0.05 -2.16 -5.86
CA HIS A 89 -1.12 -1.40 -6.31
C HIS A 89 -0.81 -0.25 -7.27
N LEU A 90 0.44 0.21 -7.34
CA LEU A 90 0.89 1.17 -8.37
C LEU A 90 1.14 0.49 -9.73
N LEU A 91 1.42 -0.81 -9.74
CA LEU A 91 1.84 -1.55 -10.93
C LEU A 91 0.72 -2.41 -11.53
N ILE A 92 -0.11 -3.01 -10.68
CA ILE A 92 -1.16 -3.93 -11.11
C ILE A 92 -2.55 -3.31 -11.00
N ASN A 93 -3.41 -3.69 -11.93
CA ASN A 93 -4.85 -3.57 -11.80
C ASN A 93 -5.47 -4.99 -11.80
N ARG A 94 -6.78 -5.11 -11.61
CA ARG A 94 -7.44 -6.42 -11.52
C ARG A 94 -7.25 -7.32 -12.76
N ASN A 95 -6.94 -6.77 -13.94
CA ASN A 95 -6.66 -7.60 -15.11
C ASN A 95 -5.38 -8.42 -14.92
N ASN A 96 -4.40 -7.93 -14.17
CA ASN A 96 -3.21 -8.71 -13.82
C ASN A 96 -3.57 -9.99 -13.03
N MET A 97 -4.66 -9.95 -12.26
CA MET A 97 -5.13 -11.12 -11.51
C MET A 97 -5.94 -12.11 -12.34
N PHE A 98 -6.69 -11.65 -13.35
CA PHE A 98 -7.72 -12.47 -14.00
C PHE A 98 -7.54 -12.70 -15.52
N LEU A 99 -6.70 -11.92 -16.21
CA LEU A 99 -6.54 -12.02 -17.66
C LEU A 99 -5.87 -13.36 -18.03
N ASN A 100 -6.58 -14.16 -18.83
CA ASN A 100 -6.17 -15.50 -19.29
C ASN A 100 -6.02 -16.55 -18.17
N GLY A 101 -6.64 -16.32 -17.02
CA GLY A 101 -6.62 -17.22 -15.87
C GLY A 101 -6.41 -16.50 -14.55
N ILE A 102 -6.66 -17.21 -13.45
CA ILE A 102 -6.46 -16.70 -12.10
C ILE A 102 -4.98 -16.77 -11.72
N ARG A 103 -4.41 -15.65 -11.30
CA ARG A 103 -3.02 -15.54 -10.80
C ARG A 103 -3.01 -15.27 -9.30
N PRO A 104 -2.94 -16.30 -8.44
CA PRO A 104 -3.09 -16.14 -6.98
C PRO A 104 -1.98 -15.30 -6.34
N HIS A 105 -0.79 -15.25 -6.94
CA HIS A 105 0.33 -14.42 -6.45
C HIS A 105 0.11 -12.91 -6.60
N TYR A 106 -0.91 -12.48 -7.34
CA TYR A 106 -1.37 -11.09 -7.40
C TYR A 106 -2.60 -10.80 -6.51
N TYR A 107 -3.10 -11.81 -5.78
CA TYR A 107 -4.22 -11.65 -4.86
C TYR A 107 -3.74 -11.12 -3.50
N CYS A 108 -4.23 -9.94 -3.11
CA CYS A 108 -4.06 -9.27 -1.81
C CYS A 108 -5.38 -8.64 -1.36
N LEU A 109 -5.43 -8.15 -0.12
CA LEU A 109 -6.53 -7.33 0.37
C LEU A 109 -5.97 -5.96 0.82
N PRO A 110 -6.59 -4.83 0.43
CA PRO A 110 -7.72 -4.74 -0.48
C PRO A 110 -7.33 -5.21 -1.89
N LEU A 111 -8.32 -5.62 -2.69
CA LEU A 111 -8.06 -6.10 -4.05
C LEU A 111 -7.48 -5.00 -4.95
N ALA A 112 -6.57 -5.36 -5.86
CA ALA A 112 -6.26 -4.48 -6.99
C ALA A 112 -7.54 -4.17 -7.77
N LYS A 113 -7.77 -2.88 -8.09
CA LYS A 113 -9.02 -2.39 -8.67
C LYS A 113 -8.89 -2.18 -10.19
N ARG A 114 -9.87 -1.51 -10.81
CA ARG A 114 -9.81 -1.09 -12.23
C ARG A 114 -8.67 -0.09 -12.48
N GLU A 115 -8.26 0.04 -13.74
CA GLU A 115 -7.13 0.89 -14.14
C GLU A 115 -7.26 2.36 -13.73
N VAL A 116 -8.48 2.91 -13.72
CA VAL A 116 -8.72 4.29 -13.24
C VAL A 116 -8.22 4.51 -11.81
N HIS A 117 -8.41 3.52 -10.93
CA HIS A 117 -7.94 3.60 -9.56
C HIS A 117 -6.42 3.46 -9.48
N ARG A 118 -5.82 2.53 -10.25
CA ARG A 118 -4.35 2.40 -10.34
C ARG A 118 -3.70 3.72 -10.75
N LEU A 119 -4.26 4.39 -11.77
CA LEU A 119 -3.78 5.70 -12.22
C LEU A 119 -3.92 6.78 -11.14
N ALA A 120 -5.04 6.81 -10.41
CA ALA A 120 -5.22 7.72 -9.29
C ALA A 120 -4.14 7.50 -8.20
N LEU A 121 -3.84 6.24 -7.85
CA LEU A 121 -2.78 5.89 -6.89
C LEU A 121 -1.39 6.33 -7.37
N VAL A 122 -1.08 6.11 -8.67
CA VAL A 122 0.17 6.59 -9.26
C VAL A 122 0.29 8.10 -9.14
N ASN A 123 -0.75 8.84 -9.55
CA ASN A 123 -0.78 10.29 -9.46
C ASN A 123 -0.59 10.77 -8.01
N ALA A 124 -1.23 10.10 -7.05
CA ALA A 124 -1.08 10.40 -5.63
C ALA A 124 0.37 10.19 -5.14
N ALA A 125 0.96 9.03 -5.43
CA ALA A 125 2.31 8.68 -5.00
C ALA A 125 3.38 9.64 -5.57
N ILE A 126 3.28 9.99 -6.85
CA ILE A 126 4.28 10.83 -7.53
C ILE A 126 4.11 12.34 -7.26
N SER A 127 2.98 12.77 -6.69
CA SER A 127 2.61 14.18 -6.53
C SER A 127 3.55 14.98 -5.61
N GLY A 128 4.25 14.31 -4.70
CA GLY A 128 4.98 14.96 -3.60
C GLY A 128 4.08 15.48 -2.48
N ASN A 129 2.77 15.17 -2.51
CA ASN A 129 1.85 15.49 -1.42
C ASN A 129 2.25 14.74 -0.13
N PRO A 130 2.44 15.44 1.00
CA PRO A 130 2.97 14.84 2.23
C PRO A 130 2.04 13.82 2.89
N LYS A 131 0.78 13.72 2.46
CA LYS A 131 -0.20 12.76 3.00
C LYS A 131 -0.01 11.34 2.46
N PHE A 132 0.70 11.17 1.34
CA PHE A 132 0.97 9.87 0.75
C PHE A 132 2.41 9.46 0.98
N PHE A 133 2.61 8.26 1.50
CA PHE A 133 3.93 7.72 1.78
C PHE A 133 3.98 6.21 1.56
N LEU A 134 5.20 5.66 1.49
CA LEU A 134 5.43 4.25 1.26
C LEU A 134 4.93 3.40 2.44
N GLY A 135 4.06 2.45 2.16
CA GLY A 135 3.82 1.26 2.97
C GLY A 135 3.76 0.07 2.04
N THR A 136 4.68 -0.89 2.19
CA THR A 136 4.86 -1.95 1.18
C THR A 136 3.74 -2.96 1.17
N ASP A 137 3.12 -3.17 2.33
CA ASP A 137 2.24 -4.32 2.63
C ASP A 137 2.83 -5.63 2.10
N SER A 138 4.15 -5.80 2.32
CA SER A 138 4.84 -7.01 1.89
C SER A 138 4.42 -8.18 2.78
N ALA A 139 3.51 -9.01 2.28
CA ALA A 139 2.88 -10.11 3.01
C ALA A 139 3.25 -11.47 2.38
N PRO A 140 4.40 -12.06 2.76
CA PRO A 140 4.83 -13.34 2.22
C PRO A 140 3.97 -14.50 2.73
N HIS A 141 3.57 -15.36 1.80
CA HIS A 141 2.93 -16.64 2.07
C HIS A 141 3.62 -17.74 1.29
N LEU A 142 3.62 -18.95 1.83
CA LEU A 142 4.14 -20.11 1.10
C LEU A 142 3.29 -20.37 -0.15
N ASP A 143 3.95 -20.79 -1.24
CA ASP A 143 3.28 -20.99 -2.53
C ASP A 143 2.11 -21.98 -2.42
N ASN A 144 2.22 -23.02 -1.60
CA ASN A 144 1.16 -24.01 -1.40
C ASN A 144 -0.11 -23.47 -0.71
N VAL A 145 -0.01 -22.38 0.06
CA VAL A 145 -1.20 -21.71 0.64
C VAL A 145 -1.72 -20.59 -0.25
N LYS A 146 -0.93 -20.10 -1.21
CA LYS A 146 -1.37 -19.19 -2.29
C LYS A 146 -2.10 -19.97 -3.39
N GLU A 147 -1.52 -21.08 -3.83
CA GLU A 147 -2.02 -21.97 -4.89
C GLU A 147 -2.95 -23.04 -4.30
N ASN A 148 -4.06 -22.57 -3.73
CA ASN A 148 -5.03 -23.39 -3.01
C ASN A 148 -6.46 -23.08 -3.49
N ALA A 149 -7.42 -23.96 -3.18
CA ALA A 149 -8.84 -23.69 -3.36
C ALA A 149 -9.31 -22.43 -2.61
N CYS A 150 -8.64 -22.09 -1.49
CA CYS A 150 -8.79 -20.84 -0.77
C CYS A 150 -7.41 -20.20 -0.56
N GLY A 151 -6.88 -19.58 -1.61
CA GLY A 151 -5.55 -18.96 -1.59
C GLY A 151 -5.45 -17.80 -0.59
N CYS A 152 -4.36 -17.71 0.18
CA CYS A 152 -4.13 -16.59 1.08
C CYS A 152 -3.96 -15.25 0.32
N ALA A 153 -4.51 -14.17 0.86
CA ALA A 153 -4.29 -12.82 0.37
C ALA A 153 -2.93 -12.29 0.87
N GLY A 154 -2.12 -11.74 -0.03
CA GLY A 154 -0.83 -11.14 0.31
C GLY A 154 0.18 -11.22 -0.83
N ILE A 155 1.01 -10.20 -0.99
CA ILE A 155 2.03 -10.09 -2.03
C ILE A 155 3.39 -9.86 -1.40
N PHE A 156 4.37 -10.70 -1.72
CA PHE A 156 5.75 -10.53 -1.24
C PHE A 156 6.54 -9.57 -2.14
N CYS A 157 6.47 -8.27 -1.85
CA CYS A 157 7.09 -7.23 -2.69
C CYS A 157 8.38 -6.63 -2.10
N ALA A 158 8.72 -6.90 -0.82
CA ALA A 158 9.87 -6.29 -0.17
C ALA A 158 11.20 -6.38 -0.96
N PRO A 159 11.57 -7.51 -1.60
CA PRO A 159 12.84 -7.61 -2.33
C PRO A 159 12.97 -6.69 -3.54
N THR A 160 11.85 -6.23 -4.11
CA THR A 160 11.82 -5.45 -5.36
C THR A 160 11.20 -4.07 -5.20
N ALA A 161 10.67 -3.74 -4.01
CA ALA A 161 9.88 -2.52 -3.76
C ALA A 161 10.57 -1.22 -4.22
N LEU A 162 11.79 -0.95 -3.77
CA LEU A 162 12.50 0.30 -4.13
C LEU A 162 12.82 0.38 -5.61
N SER A 163 13.24 -0.73 -6.22
CA SER A 163 13.50 -0.82 -7.65
C SER A 163 12.23 -0.55 -8.47
N CYS A 164 11.11 -1.14 -8.09
CA CYS A 164 9.81 -0.90 -8.72
C CYS A 164 9.37 0.56 -8.62
N LEU A 165 9.53 1.18 -7.43
CA LEU A 165 9.17 2.58 -7.21
C LEU A 165 10.04 3.52 -8.05
N ALA A 166 11.35 3.26 -8.16
CA ALA A 166 12.23 4.05 -9.01
C ALA A 166 11.78 4.02 -10.49
N HIS A 167 11.38 2.85 -11.01
CA HIS A 167 10.77 2.72 -12.35
C HIS A 167 9.48 3.54 -12.50
N ILE A 168 8.57 3.45 -11.53
CA ILE A 168 7.29 4.19 -11.57
C ILE A 168 7.53 5.69 -11.57
N PHE A 169 8.39 6.18 -10.68
CA PHE A 169 8.66 7.61 -10.55
C PHE A 169 9.46 8.13 -11.76
N GLU A 170 10.40 7.36 -12.30
CA GLU A 170 11.11 7.71 -13.54
C GLU A 170 10.15 7.80 -14.73
N LYS A 171 9.30 6.79 -14.94
CA LYS A 171 8.35 6.75 -16.05
C LYS A 171 7.39 7.95 -16.08
N ASN A 172 7.11 8.54 -14.92
CA ASN A 172 6.25 9.71 -14.79
C ASN A 172 7.04 11.02 -14.55
N SER A 173 8.34 11.05 -14.87
CA SER A 173 9.20 12.24 -14.73
C SER A 173 9.19 12.86 -13.32
N ALA A 174 9.07 12.03 -12.29
CA ALA A 174 8.83 12.43 -10.90
C ALA A 174 9.89 11.94 -9.91
N LEU A 175 11.09 11.51 -10.35
CA LEU A 175 12.16 11.03 -9.47
C LEU A 175 12.50 11.99 -8.31
N ASN A 176 12.37 13.31 -8.52
CA ASN A 176 12.58 14.33 -7.50
C ASN A 176 11.61 14.22 -6.30
N ASN A 177 10.50 13.51 -6.45
CA ASN A 177 9.53 13.25 -5.37
C ASN A 177 9.70 11.84 -4.76
N LEU A 178 10.57 10.99 -5.29
CA LEU A 178 10.73 9.62 -4.80
C LEU A 178 11.17 9.61 -3.33
N GLU A 179 12.19 10.39 -2.97
CA GLU A 179 12.68 10.50 -1.58
C GLU A 179 11.58 10.96 -0.62
N LYS A 180 10.75 11.92 -1.03
CA LYS A 180 9.61 12.39 -0.23
C LYS A 180 8.68 11.22 0.11
N PHE A 181 8.29 10.47 -0.92
CA PHE A 181 7.37 9.34 -0.77
C PHE A 181 7.95 8.18 0.06
N VAL A 182 9.21 7.82 -0.17
CA VAL A 182 9.82 6.62 0.44
C VAL A 182 10.50 6.86 1.79
N SER A 183 10.89 8.11 2.11
CA SER A 183 11.72 8.41 3.28
C SER A 183 11.16 9.52 4.18
N LEU A 184 10.63 10.61 3.61
CA LEU A 184 10.38 11.84 4.37
C LEU A 184 8.95 11.99 4.86
N ASN A 185 7.97 11.72 3.99
CA ASN A 185 6.56 11.96 4.27
C ASN A 185 6.07 11.11 5.45
N GLY A 186 6.44 9.82 5.48
CA GLY A 186 6.12 8.93 6.59
C GLY A 186 6.76 9.39 7.90
N ALA A 187 8.08 9.62 7.92
CA ALA A 187 8.78 10.11 9.10
C ALA A 187 8.13 11.38 9.67
N LYS A 188 7.84 12.36 8.78
CA LYS A 188 7.13 13.58 9.15
C LYS A 188 5.74 13.31 9.71
N TYR A 189 4.96 12.42 9.07
CA TYR A 189 3.62 12.08 9.54
C TYR A 189 3.66 11.48 10.94
N TYR A 190 4.59 10.56 11.21
CA TYR A 190 4.74 9.89 12.51
C TYR A 190 5.44 10.74 13.59
N GLY A 191 5.89 11.96 13.27
CA GLY A 191 6.64 12.80 14.21
C GLY A 191 8.05 12.27 14.52
N LEU A 192 8.62 11.50 13.61
CA LEU A 192 9.95 10.89 13.74
C LEU A 192 10.98 11.66 12.90
N PRO A 193 12.26 11.70 13.33
CA PRO A 193 13.32 12.26 12.51
C PRO A 193 13.52 11.43 11.24
N ALA A 194 13.89 12.09 10.15
CA ALA A 194 14.35 11.39 8.95
C ALA A 194 15.64 10.60 9.23
N ASN A 195 15.83 9.50 8.52
CA ASN A 195 17.06 8.73 8.61
C ASN A 195 18.27 9.59 8.20
N SER A 196 19.40 9.42 8.91
CA SER A 196 20.66 10.12 8.59
C SER A 196 21.55 9.37 7.60
N LYS A 197 21.27 8.08 7.37
CA LYS A 197 21.95 7.24 6.38
C LYS A 197 21.23 7.28 5.05
N TYR A 198 21.97 7.01 3.98
CA TYR A 198 21.47 7.07 2.62
C TYR A 198 21.46 5.69 1.97
N THR A 199 20.55 5.52 1.01
CA THR A 199 20.55 4.40 0.07
C THR A 199 20.74 5.00 -1.31
N ARG A 200 21.64 4.42 -2.12
CA ARG A 200 21.82 4.83 -3.51
C ARG A 200 20.91 4.00 -4.40
N LEU A 201 20.19 4.67 -5.29
CA LEU A 201 19.49 4.06 -6.42
C LEU A 201 20.27 4.37 -7.71
N SER A 202 20.73 3.33 -8.40
CA SER A 202 21.51 3.44 -9.63
C SER A 202 20.77 2.75 -10.77
N LYS A 203 20.62 3.44 -11.90
CA LYS A 203 20.09 2.83 -13.12
C LYS A 203 21.20 2.08 -13.85
N VAL A 204 20.94 0.83 -14.21
CA VAL A 204 21.87 -0.04 -14.94
C VAL A 204 21.40 -0.25 -16.36
N GLU A 205 22.34 -0.51 -17.28
CA GLU A 205 22.04 -0.76 -18.69
C GLU A 205 21.44 -2.15 -18.94
N THR A 206 21.84 -3.14 -18.14
CA THR A 206 21.37 -4.51 -18.25
C THR A 206 20.40 -4.85 -17.11
N PRO A 207 19.31 -5.59 -17.40
CA PRO A 207 18.40 -6.07 -16.37
C PRO A 207 19.11 -6.81 -15.24
N MET A 208 18.81 -6.42 -14.01
CA MET A 208 19.29 -7.13 -12.83
C MET A 208 18.71 -8.55 -12.81
N LYS A 209 19.47 -9.48 -12.24
CA LYS A 209 18.97 -10.82 -11.93
C LYS A 209 17.90 -10.73 -10.84
N GLN A 210 16.63 -10.81 -11.23
CA GLN A 210 15.51 -10.73 -10.30
C GLN A 210 15.38 -12.01 -9.46
N LEU A 211 15.27 -11.83 -8.15
CA LEU A 211 14.88 -12.90 -7.24
C LEU A 211 13.43 -13.28 -7.51
N LYS A 212 13.20 -14.49 -8.03
CA LYS A 212 11.84 -14.97 -8.38
C LYS A 212 11.11 -15.59 -7.19
N SER A 213 11.85 -16.21 -6.28
CA SER A 213 11.31 -16.89 -5.10
C SER A 213 12.37 -17.02 -4.01
N VAL A 214 11.94 -17.11 -2.76
CA VAL A 214 12.77 -17.47 -1.60
C VAL A 214 12.42 -18.89 -1.15
N SER A 215 13.42 -19.74 -0.95
CA SER A 215 13.23 -21.09 -0.42
C SER A 215 13.09 -21.06 1.10
N ILE A 216 12.05 -21.70 1.63
CA ILE A 216 11.79 -21.87 3.08
C ILE A 216 11.65 -23.37 3.36
N GLY A 217 12.76 -24.00 3.77
CA GLY A 217 12.86 -25.45 3.88
C GLY A 217 12.58 -26.12 2.53
N LYS A 218 11.55 -26.97 2.45
CA LYS A 218 11.09 -27.61 1.21
C LYS A 218 10.08 -26.77 0.42
N ASN A 219 9.60 -25.67 0.98
CA ASN A 219 8.61 -24.80 0.38
C ASN A 219 9.28 -23.57 -0.25
N LYS A 220 8.47 -22.77 -0.94
CA LYS A 220 8.89 -21.52 -1.58
C LYS A 220 7.91 -20.41 -1.27
N VAL A 221 8.40 -19.18 -1.35
CA VAL A 221 7.61 -17.94 -1.34
C VAL A 221 7.94 -17.20 -2.62
N THR A 222 6.94 -17.05 -3.50
CA THR A 222 7.08 -16.30 -4.75
C THR A 222 7.25 -14.81 -4.48
N VAL A 223 8.26 -14.20 -5.09
CA VAL A 223 8.50 -12.75 -5.04
C VAL A 223 7.61 -12.08 -6.10
N PHE A 224 7.06 -10.92 -5.77
CA PHE A 224 6.25 -10.12 -6.68
C PHE A 224 6.95 -9.88 -8.02
N ASP A 225 6.29 -10.26 -9.10
CA ASP A 225 6.71 -10.01 -10.47
C ASP A 225 6.04 -8.72 -10.99
N PRO A 226 6.80 -7.64 -11.22
CA PRO A 226 6.25 -6.37 -11.70
C PRO A 226 5.87 -6.41 -13.19
N GLY A 227 6.15 -7.51 -13.91
CA GLY A 227 5.83 -7.66 -15.35
C GLY A 227 6.80 -6.96 -16.30
N PHE A 228 7.94 -6.48 -15.79
CA PHE A 228 9.01 -5.88 -16.57
C PHE A 228 10.37 -6.11 -15.91
N SER A 229 11.44 -6.00 -16.70
CA SER A 229 12.81 -6.13 -16.22
C SER A 229 13.22 -4.96 -15.32
N LEU A 230 13.80 -5.26 -14.15
CA LEU A 230 14.28 -4.26 -13.21
C LEU A 230 15.67 -3.72 -13.60
N LEU A 231 15.70 -2.45 -14.00
CA LEU A 231 16.90 -1.65 -14.31
C LEU A 231 17.36 -0.70 -13.18
N TRP A 232 16.68 -0.65 -12.04
CA TRP A 232 17.05 0.23 -10.92
C TRP A 232 17.56 -0.59 -9.75
N GLN A 233 18.86 -0.50 -9.44
CA GLN A 233 19.50 -1.20 -8.34
C GLN A 233 19.53 -0.31 -7.09
N HIS A 234 19.30 -0.88 -5.91
CA HIS A 234 19.52 -0.20 -4.63
C HIS A 234 20.69 -0.80 -3.86
N GLU A 235 21.49 0.06 -3.23
CA GLU A 235 22.59 -0.33 -2.35
C GLU A 235 22.68 0.62 -1.14
N ASN A 236 23.07 0.09 0.01
CA ASN A 236 23.31 0.91 1.21
C ASN A 236 24.67 1.59 1.09
N ILE A 237 24.75 2.86 1.48
CA ILE A 237 25.98 3.66 1.49
C ILE A 237 26.27 4.27 2.86
#